data_AF-A0A3N4KS44-F1
#
_entry.id   AF-A0A3N4KS44-F1
#
_cell.length_a   1.000
_cell.length_b   1.000
_cell.length_c   1.000
_cell.angle_alpha   90.00
_cell.angle_beta   90.00
_cell.angle_gamma   90.00
#
_symmetry.space_group_name_H-M   'P 1'
#
loop_
_entity.id
_entity.type
_entity.pdbx_description
1 polymer ?
#
loop_
_entity_poly.entity_id
_entity_poly.type
_entity_poly.pdbx_seq_one_letter_code
_entity_poly.pdbx_strand_id
1 'polypeptide(L)'
;MILHRLSICNPGPRVAAFLTVFRRTNCFKRNISQTEYDEPKISPSDKIYIAMSSGVDSSVAAALLLRSGHPRENLQPFYMANWSPAANPVSMTPARLPYNKPRQESCDKQVQYVSQSEKCTEKEFNDVKAVCYAMGLKEPLYMSFEKEYWNEVFMPMIEMYQQGKTPNPDVECNRQIKFGTVIKRLENEFERNVTINREGRKWWMATGHYAHVLNHIPTNSAHLLRSCDPNKDQTFYLSMIPPSVLPRLIFPLGSHSLSKPAVKALARELSLPGWRLGEPERPESMGLCFVEPGGGRGKSGFRRWLQEYLEPEPGNIVVGPSQIFPPNQESNVQPHAAPEGTVIGKHKGLWHATIGERSHYEFPQGDPRFIGKWYVSRKYKESNTLEVVKGLDNARLFGKGMIMEDWRWLGEDAQRVALQIFTNICNAKDNSIWESGLVTQFRHRQKPVKVIKVEIIESLSLPKSATGGANRLKILFESPERSVTSGQSAALWFGERCLGGGIIESAVDLD
;
A
#
# COMPACT_ATOMS: atom_id res chain seq x y z
N MET A 1 4.88 -41.58 23.16
CA MET A 1 4.32 -40.92 24.37
C MET A 1 5.41 -39.97 24.84
N ILE A 2 5.33 -38.64 24.74
CA ILE A 2 4.26 -37.70 25.09
C ILE A 2 4.30 -36.56 24.04
N LEU A 3 3.24 -36.43 23.24
CA LEU A 3 2.97 -35.22 22.45
C LEU A 3 2.37 -34.21 23.43
N HIS A 4 3.16 -33.23 23.86
CA HIS A 4 2.62 -32.04 24.52
C HIS A 4 1.77 -31.27 23.48
N ARG A 5 0.48 -31.62 23.37
CA ARG A 5 -0.52 -30.76 22.76
C ARG A 5 -0.61 -29.50 23.63
N LEU A 6 0.09 -28.45 23.24
CA LEU A 6 -0.19 -27.10 23.73
C LEU A 6 -1.59 -26.74 23.26
N SER A 7 -2.57 -26.94 24.14
CA SER A 7 -3.93 -26.48 23.95
C SER A 7 -3.92 -24.95 23.97
N ILE A 8 -3.88 -24.34 22.78
CA ILE A 8 -4.18 -22.91 22.59
C ILE A 8 -5.67 -22.63 22.89
N CYS A 9 -6.45 -23.66 23.29
CA CYS A 9 -7.90 -23.64 23.38
C CYS A 9 -8.49 -23.23 24.74
N ASN A 10 -7.69 -22.79 25.73
CA ASN A 10 -8.27 -22.23 26.96
C ASN A 10 -7.52 -20.96 27.39
N PRO A 11 -8.22 -19.84 27.66
CA PRO A 11 -7.54 -18.66 28.15
C PRO A 11 -7.00 -19.00 29.54
N GLY A 12 -5.69 -18.96 29.70
CA GLY A 12 -5.18 -18.55 31.00
C GLY A 12 -5.83 -17.19 31.33
N PRO A 13 -6.27 -16.93 32.57
CA PRO A 13 -6.92 -15.67 32.96
C PRO A 13 -6.10 -14.42 32.60
N ARG A 14 -4.79 -14.58 32.37
CA ARG A 14 -3.86 -13.55 31.91
C ARG A 14 -4.20 -12.95 30.55
N VAL A 15 -4.65 -13.74 29.56
CA VAL A 15 -4.84 -13.20 28.19
C VAL A 15 -6.16 -12.45 28.01
N ALA A 16 -7.23 -12.94 28.64
CA ALA A 16 -8.50 -12.23 28.68
C ALA A 16 -8.33 -10.88 29.40
N ALA A 17 -7.62 -10.89 30.55
CA ALA A 17 -7.21 -9.67 31.22
C ALA A 17 -6.33 -8.78 30.33
N PHE A 18 -5.40 -9.35 29.55
CA PHE A 18 -4.51 -8.61 28.65
C PHE A 18 -5.29 -7.82 27.58
N LEU A 19 -6.25 -8.45 26.89
CA LEU A 19 -7.10 -7.77 25.90
C LEU A 19 -8.04 -6.74 26.54
N THR A 20 -8.59 -7.02 27.73
CA THR A 20 -9.41 -6.05 28.48
C THR A 20 -8.58 -4.84 28.95
N VAL A 21 -7.34 -5.06 29.40
CA VAL A 21 -6.39 -4.01 29.79
C VAL A 21 -6.01 -3.17 28.58
N PHE A 22 -5.71 -3.76 27.42
CA PHE A 22 -5.38 -3.01 26.21
C PHE A 22 -6.59 -2.28 25.60
N ARG A 23 -7.79 -2.87 25.63
CA ARG A 23 -9.05 -2.18 25.27
C ARG A 23 -9.27 -0.93 26.13
N ARG A 24 -8.90 -0.98 27.41
CA ARG A 24 -9.04 0.15 28.35
C ARG A 24 -7.89 1.16 28.29
N THR A 25 -6.69 0.77 27.88
CA THR A 25 -5.50 1.62 28.09
C THR A 25 -4.90 2.29 26.86
N ASN A 26 -5.20 1.97 25.59
CA ASN A 26 -4.39 2.58 24.51
C ASN A 26 -4.98 2.80 23.09
N CYS A 27 -6.29 2.69 22.82
CA CYS A 27 -6.79 3.07 21.48
C CYS A 27 -8.19 3.72 21.41
N PHE A 28 -8.91 3.87 22.53
CA PHE A 28 -10.22 4.53 22.55
C PHE A 28 -10.07 6.06 22.73
N LYS A 29 -9.44 6.73 21.76
CA LYS A 29 -9.56 8.19 21.55
C LYS A 29 -9.51 8.56 20.06
N ARG A 30 -10.19 7.78 19.21
CA ARG A 30 -10.69 8.25 17.92
C ARG A 30 -12.19 8.04 17.89
N ASN A 31 -12.93 9.10 17.59
CA ASN A 31 -14.38 9.22 17.70
C ASN A 31 -15.11 8.41 16.60
N ILE A 32 -14.92 7.08 16.52
CA ILE A 32 -15.85 6.26 15.74
C ILE A 32 -17.13 6.17 16.56
N SER A 33 -18.16 6.89 16.13
CA SER A 33 -19.44 6.94 16.83
C SER A 33 -20.12 5.56 16.79
N GLN A 34 -20.32 4.98 17.97
CA GLN A 34 -21.07 3.73 18.13
C GLN A 34 -22.57 3.90 17.84
N THR A 35 -23.06 5.13 17.67
CA THR A 35 -24.43 5.41 17.23
C THR A 35 -24.54 5.57 15.70
N GLU A 36 -23.41 5.66 14.99
CA GLU A 36 -23.35 5.86 13.54
C GLU A 36 -22.86 4.60 12.80
N TYR A 37 -22.04 3.77 13.46
CA TYR A 37 -21.42 2.59 12.87
C TYR A 37 -21.59 1.34 13.72
N ASP A 38 -21.82 0.21 13.04
CA ASP A 38 -21.87 -1.14 13.61
C ASP A 38 -20.81 -2.05 13.00
N GLU A 39 -20.29 -3.00 13.78
CA GLU A 39 -19.43 -4.07 13.27
C GLU A 39 -20.20 -5.02 12.33
N PRO A 40 -19.54 -5.65 11.35
CA PRO A 40 -20.14 -6.68 10.52
C PRO A 40 -20.71 -7.84 11.36
N LYS A 41 -21.98 -8.20 11.11
CA LYS A 41 -22.64 -9.33 11.78
C LYS A 41 -22.23 -10.64 11.11
N ILE A 42 -21.28 -11.35 11.72
CA ILE A 42 -20.75 -12.62 11.25
C ILE A 42 -21.43 -13.76 12.01
N SER A 43 -22.07 -14.68 11.28
CA SER A 43 -22.66 -15.88 11.88
C SER A 43 -21.58 -16.94 12.15
N PRO A 44 -21.69 -17.76 13.22
CA PRO A 44 -20.85 -18.94 13.40
C PRO A 44 -20.92 -19.93 12.22
N SER A 45 -22.01 -19.92 11.45
CA SER A 45 -22.19 -20.77 10.26
C SER A 45 -21.57 -20.21 8.98
N ASP A 46 -21.15 -18.94 8.98
CA ASP A 46 -20.55 -18.29 7.82
C ASP A 46 -19.15 -18.84 7.56
N LYS A 47 -18.73 -18.84 6.30
CA LYS A 47 -17.37 -19.22 5.92
C LYS A 47 -16.46 -18.00 5.99
N ILE A 48 -15.32 -18.10 6.69
CA ILE A 48 -14.30 -17.05 6.66
C ILE A 48 -13.05 -17.59 5.96
N TYR A 49 -12.66 -16.97 4.86
CA TYR A 49 -11.37 -17.18 4.22
C TYR A 49 -10.36 -16.17 4.79
N ILE A 50 -9.31 -16.64 5.45
CA ILE A 50 -8.30 -15.75 6.04
C ILE A 50 -7.01 -15.76 5.23
N ALA A 51 -6.64 -14.59 4.72
CA ALA A 51 -5.38 -14.36 4.03
C ALA A 51 -4.24 -14.41 5.04
N MET A 52 -3.36 -15.37 4.88
CA MET A 52 -2.19 -15.58 5.73
C MET A 52 -0.92 -15.26 4.96
N SER A 53 -0.09 -14.37 5.49
CA SER A 53 1.32 -14.25 5.13
C SER A 53 2.18 -14.85 6.24
N SER A 54 3.48 -14.97 5.99
CA SER A 54 4.50 -15.38 6.99
C SER A 54 4.61 -14.41 8.19
N GLY A 55 3.89 -13.27 8.14
CA GLY A 55 3.92 -12.19 9.10
C GLY A 55 3.04 -12.39 10.34
N VAL A 56 3.33 -11.57 11.35
CA VAL A 56 2.64 -11.58 12.66
C VAL A 56 1.19 -11.10 12.57
N ASP A 57 0.91 -10.16 11.67
CA ASP A 57 -0.37 -9.47 11.62
C ASP A 57 -1.50 -10.41 11.19
N SER A 58 -1.30 -11.18 10.11
CA SER A 58 -2.25 -12.21 9.68
C SER A 58 -2.38 -13.36 10.69
N SER A 59 -1.27 -13.74 11.31
CA SER A 59 -1.24 -14.79 12.34
C SER A 59 -2.11 -14.41 13.55
N VAL A 60 -1.95 -13.19 14.06
CA VAL A 60 -2.77 -12.67 15.15
C VAL A 60 -4.21 -12.46 14.71
N ALA A 61 -4.46 -11.99 13.49
CA ALA A 61 -5.82 -11.85 12.95
C ALA A 61 -6.57 -13.21 12.95
N ALA A 62 -5.90 -14.30 12.58
CA ALA A 62 -6.48 -15.65 12.64
C ALA A 62 -6.78 -16.09 14.07
N ALA A 63 -5.85 -15.85 15.00
CA ALA A 63 -6.06 -16.15 16.40
C ALA A 63 -7.24 -15.38 17.01
N LEU A 64 -7.45 -14.12 16.61
CA LEU A 64 -8.57 -13.30 17.07
C LEU A 64 -9.92 -13.84 16.59
N LEU A 65 -10.02 -14.31 15.34
CA LEU A 65 -11.25 -14.93 14.83
C LEU A 65 -11.60 -16.22 15.56
N LEU A 66 -10.59 -17.06 15.88
CA LEU A 66 -10.83 -18.25 16.70
C LEU A 66 -11.28 -17.88 18.11
N ARG A 67 -10.74 -16.80 18.66
CA ARG A 67 -11.08 -16.32 20.00
C ARG A 67 -12.45 -15.65 20.09
N SER A 68 -12.96 -15.09 19.00
CA SER A 68 -14.35 -14.61 18.94
C SER A 68 -15.36 -15.75 18.93
N GLY A 69 -14.91 -17.02 19.03
CA GLY A 69 -15.76 -18.20 19.03
C GLY A 69 -16.14 -18.67 17.64
N HIS A 70 -15.53 -18.14 16.58
CA HIS A 70 -15.84 -18.59 15.22
C HIS A 70 -15.32 -20.04 15.02
N PRO A 71 -16.15 -20.97 14.49
CA PRO A 71 -15.77 -22.38 14.40
C PRO A 71 -14.58 -22.62 13.46
N ARG A 72 -13.65 -23.50 13.87
CA ARG A 72 -12.42 -23.81 13.12
C ARG A 72 -12.71 -24.39 11.74
N GLU A 73 -13.73 -25.21 11.64
CA GLU A 73 -14.18 -25.85 10.40
C GLU A 73 -14.65 -24.82 9.34
N ASN A 74 -15.10 -23.65 9.81
CA ASN A 74 -15.58 -22.56 8.97
C ASN A 74 -14.51 -21.51 8.67
N LEU A 75 -13.37 -21.54 9.38
CA LEU A 75 -12.20 -20.72 9.08
C LEU A 75 -11.24 -21.45 8.12
N GLN A 76 -11.09 -20.96 6.89
CA GLN A 76 -10.19 -21.51 5.88
C GLN A 76 -9.01 -20.56 5.63
N PRO A 77 -7.79 -20.92 6.04
CA PRO A 77 -6.62 -20.15 5.68
C PRO A 77 -6.29 -20.28 4.18
N PHE A 78 -5.71 -19.24 3.61
CA PHE A 78 -5.10 -19.28 2.28
C PHE A 78 -3.84 -18.40 2.21
N TYR A 79 -2.91 -18.77 1.35
CA TYR A 79 -1.65 -18.10 1.06
C TYR A 79 -1.61 -17.69 -0.41
N MET A 80 -1.04 -16.51 -0.69
CA MET A 80 -0.98 -15.94 -2.04
C MET A 80 0.45 -15.96 -2.60
N ALA A 81 0.64 -16.81 -3.61
CA ALA A 81 1.69 -16.85 -4.62
C ALA A 81 1.69 -15.71 -5.63
N ASN A 82 2.20 -14.50 -5.33
CA ASN A 82 2.09 -13.37 -6.28
C ASN A 82 3.33 -13.13 -7.16
N TRP A 83 4.48 -13.72 -6.83
CA TRP A 83 5.71 -13.47 -7.57
C TRP A 83 6.65 -14.68 -7.58
N SER A 84 7.17 -14.98 -8.77
CA SER A 84 8.32 -15.84 -9.00
C SER A 84 9.18 -15.23 -10.12
N PRO A 85 10.52 -15.23 -10.04
CA PRO A 85 11.40 -14.80 -11.13
C PRO A 85 11.24 -15.67 -12.38
N ALA A 86 10.75 -16.90 -12.22
CA ALA A 86 10.42 -17.77 -13.34
C ALA A 86 9.23 -17.26 -14.17
N ALA A 87 8.42 -16.33 -13.64
CA ALA A 87 7.31 -15.71 -14.36
C ALA A 87 7.77 -14.73 -15.47
N ASN A 88 9.07 -14.52 -15.64
CA ASN A 88 9.64 -13.65 -16.67
C ASN A 88 9.52 -14.30 -18.06
N PRO A 89 8.68 -13.79 -18.99
CA PRO A 89 8.46 -14.43 -20.29
C PRO A 89 9.69 -14.40 -21.22
N VAL A 90 10.72 -13.63 -20.86
CA VAL A 90 11.89 -13.32 -21.71
C VAL A 90 13.04 -14.33 -21.53
N SER A 91 12.88 -15.39 -20.71
CA SER A 91 13.92 -16.44 -20.54
C SER A 91 14.06 -17.42 -21.72
N MET A 92 13.43 -17.15 -22.87
CA MET A 92 13.72 -17.84 -24.14
C MET A 92 14.85 -17.07 -24.86
N THR A 93 16.10 -17.38 -24.53
CA THR A 93 17.27 -16.84 -25.26
C THR A 93 17.19 -17.19 -26.76
N PRO A 94 17.43 -16.25 -27.70
CA PRO A 94 17.61 -16.60 -29.10
C PRO A 94 18.91 -17.40 -29.27
N ALA A 95 18.83 -18.53 -29.97
CA ALA A 95 19.98 -19.36 -30.31
C ALA A 95 21.03 -18.53 -31.07
N ARG A 96 22.18 -18.26 -30.44
CA ARG A 96 23.38 -17.80 -31.15
C ARG A 96 24.01 -19.01 -31.86
N LEU A 97 24.20 -18.88 -33.17
CA LEU A 97 24.91 -19.84 -34.02
C LEU A 97 26.33 -20.12 -33.49
N PRO A 98 26.84 -21.37 -33.57
CA PRO A 98 28.09 -21.76 -32.95
C PRO A 98 29.31 -21.30 -33.78
N TYR A 99 30.21 -20.56 -33.14
CA TYR A 99 31.57 -20.32 -33.63
C TYR A 99 32.51 -21.38 -33.02
N ASN A 100 33.16 -22.16 -33.88
CA ASN A 100 34.03 -23.28 -33.52
C ASN A 100 35.27 -22.87 -32.70
N LYS A 101 35.47 -23.50 -31.53
CA LYS A 101 36.79 -23.77 -30.94
C LYS A 101 36.80 -25.11 -30.18
N PRO A 102 37.94 -25.83 -30.10
CA PRO A 102 37.96 -27.27 -29.83
C PRO A 102 37.87 -27.65 -28.35
N ARG A 103 37.33 -28.85 -28.15
CA ARG A 103 37.05 -29.55 -26.88
C ARG A 103 38.25 -29.64 -25.95
N GLN A 104 38.01 -29.32 -24.67
CA GLN A 104 38.65 -29.98 -23.54
C GLN A 104 37.54 -30.47 -22.60
N GLU A 105 37.53 -31.77 -22.37
CA GLU A 105 36.55 -32.49 -21.55
C GLU A 105 36.79 -32.22 -20.07
N SER A 106 35.77 -31.74 -19.35
CA SER A 106 35.63 -32.07 -17.92
C SER A 106 34.17 -31.96 -17.45
N CYS A 107 33.62 -33.13 -17.12
CA CYS A 107 32.61 -33.46 -16.11
C CYS A 107 31.45 -32.47 -15.83
N ASP A 108 30.26 -32.93 -16.19
CA ASP A 108 28.95 -32.38 -15.88
C ASP A 108 28.78 -32.00 -14.39
N LYS A 109 28.57 -30.71 -14.15
CA LYS A 109 27.78 -30.22 -13.03
C LYS A 109 26.62 -29.40 -13.60
N GLN A 110 25.46 -30.03 -13.75
CA GLN A 110 24.20 -29.31 -13.91
C GLN A 110 23.97 -28.47 -12.64
N VAL A 111 24.42 -27.23 -12.66
CA VAL A 111 24.04 -26.23 -11.67
C VAL A 111 22.61 -25.82 -11.99
N GLN A 112 21.63 -26.46 -11.35
CA GLN A 112 20.26 -25.94 -11.31
C GLN A 112 20.30 -24.57 -10.61
N TYR A 113 20.22 -23.50 -11.40
CA TYR A 113 19.90 -22.16 -10.91
C TYR A 113 18.43 -22.14 -10.49
N VAL A 114 18.12 -22.73 -9.33
CA VAL A 114 16.86 -22.47 -8.64
C VAL A 114 16.97 -21.04 -8.11
N SER A 115 16.07 -20.16 -8.56
CA SER A 115 16.13 -18.75 -8.19
C SER A 115 15.91 -18.59 -6.68
N GLN A 116 16.64 -17.65 -6.05
CA GLN A 116 16.67 -17.50 -4.59
C GLN A 116 15.29 -17.14 -4.00
N SER A 117 14.41 -16.52 -4.77
CA SER A 117 13.05 -16.20 -4.35
C SER A 117 12.04 -17.36 -4.49
N GLU A 118 12.26 -18.35 -5.37
CA GLU A 118 11.47 -19.61 -5.33
C GLU A 118 11.64 -20.30 -3.97
N LYS A 119 12.86 -20.26 -3.41
CA LYS A 119 13.15 -20.71 -2.04
C LYS A 119 12.49 -19.83 -0.97
N CYS A 120 12.27 -18.54 -1.25
CA CYS A 120 11.61 -17.61 -0.33
C CYS A 120 10.10 -17.91 -0.23
N THR A 121 9.40 -18.03 -1.36
CA THR A 121 7.96 -18.33 -1.39
C THR A 121 7.62 -19.67 -0.75
N GLU A 122 8.42 -20.71 -1.01
CA GLU A 122 8.23 -22.03 -0.39
C GLU A 122 8.43 -21.98 1.13
N LYS A 123 9.48 -21.27 1.59
CA LYS A 123 9.72 -21.05 3.01
C LYS A 123 8.57 -20.29 3.68
N GLU A 124 8.08 -19.22 3.06
CA GLU A 124 6.97 -18.44 3.61
C GLU A 124 5.67 -19.25 3.69
N PHE A 125 5.38 -20.08 2.68
CA PHE A 125 4.24 -20.97 2.72
C PHE A 125 4.38 -22.03 3.83
N ASN A 126 5.57 -22.60 4.03
CA ASN A 126 5.85 -23.51 5.12
C ASN A 126 5.70 -22.84 6.50
N ASP A 127 6.14 -21.59 6.63
CA ASP A 127 5.94 -20.78 7.83
C ASP A 127 4.45 -20.57 8.12
N VAL A 128 3.62 -20.32 7.10
CA VAL A 128 2.16 -20.21 7.25
C VAL A 128 1.52 -21.54 7.66
N LYS A 129 1.93 -22.67 7.06
CA LYS A 129 1.48 -24.01 7.46
C LYS A 129 1.75 -24.26 8.95
N ALA A 130 2.95 -23.94 9.42
CA ALA A 130 3.32 -24.10 10.83
C ALA A 130 2.41 -23.28 11.77
N VAL A 131 2.07 -22.04 11.41
CA VAL A 131 1.12 -21.22 12.19
C VAL A 131 -0.28 -21.83 12.19
N CYS A 132 -0.77 -22.28 11.04
CA CYS A 132 -2.10 -22.88 10.93
C CYS A 132 -2.21 -24.15 11.79
N TYR A 133 -1.22 -25.04 11.72
CA TYR A 133 -1.19 -26.26 12.53
C TYR A 133 -1.10 -25.96 14.04
N ALA A 134 -0.31 -24.96 14.44
CA ALA A 134 -0.24 -24.54 15.84
C ALA A 134 -1.61 -24.12 16.39
N MET A 135 -2.45 -23.48 15.57
CA MET A 135 -3.81 -23.04 15.94
C MET A 135 -4.89 -24.13 15.78
N GLY A 136 -4.54 -25.30 15.24
CA GLY A 136 -5.49 -26.36 14.89
C GLY A 136 -6.38 -26.00 13.69
N LEU A 137 -5.89 -25.15 12.79
CA LEU A 137 -6.56 -24.81 11.53
C LEU A 137 -6.24 -25.83 10.45
N LYS A 138 -7.07 -25.86 9.40
CA LYS A 138 -6.79 -26.61 8.17
C LYS A 138 -5.52 -26.09 7.52
N GLU A 139 -4.90 -26.93 6.69
CA GLU A 139 -3.81 -26.50 5.84
C GLU A 139 -4.27 -25.31 4.97
N PRO A 140 -3.45 -24.25 4.85
CA PRO A 140 -3.75 -23.12 3.99
C PRO A 140 -3.86 -23.54 2.52
N LEU A 141 -4.87 -23.01 1.83
CA LEU A 141 -4.94 -23.11 0.38
C LEU A 141 -3.77 -22.33 -0.25
N TYR A 142 -3.00 -22.96 -1.13
CA TYR A 142 -2.00 -22.27 -1.94
C TYR A 142 -2.68 -21.69 -3.19
N MET A 143 -2.63 -20.37 -3.37
CA MET A 143 -3.21 -19.70 -4.53
C MET A 143 -2.14 -18.91 -5.26
N SER A 144 -1.81 -19.29 -6.50
CA SER A 144 -0.92 -18.50 -7.33
C SER A 144 -1.70 -17.47 -8.15
N PHE A 145 -1.21 -16.23 -8.15
CA PHE A 145 -1.69 -15.09 -8.92
C PHE A 145 -0.53 -14.38 -9.63
N GLU A 146 0.56 -15.08 -9.92
CA GLU A 146 1.76 -14.51 -10.55
C GLU A 146 1.45 -13.86 -11.90
N LYS A 147 0.61 -14.51 -12.71
CA LYS A 147 0.21 -14.00 -14.03
C LYS A 147 -0.61 -12.72 -13.90
N GLU A 148 -1.61 -12.72 -13.02
CA GLU A 148 -2.45 -11.55 -12.78
C GLU A 148 -1.64 -10.42 -12.17
N TYR A 149 -0.74 -10.71 -11.23
CA TYR A 149 0.16 -9.72 -10.65
C TYR A 149 1.06 -9.09 -11.71
N TRP A 150 1.65 -9.92 -12.58
CA TRP A 150 2.50 -9.45 -13.67
C TRP A 150 1.78 -8.47 -14.58
N ASN A 151 0.57 -8.85 -15.03
CA ASN A 151 -0.19 -8.06 -16.01
C ASN A 151 -0.89 -6.84 -15.41
N GLU A 152 -1.45 -6.96 -14.20
CA GLU A 152 -2.34 -5.94 -13.63
C GLU A 152 -1.61 -4.98 -12.67
N VAL A 153 -0.43 -5.34 -12.18
CA VAL A 153 0.32 -4.53 -11.19
C VAL A 153 1.71 -4.19 -11.70
N PHE A 154 2.48 -5.21 -12.08
CA PHE A 154 3.90 -5.03 -12.40
C PHE A 154 4.11 -4.31 -13.75
N MET A 155 3.50 -4.78 -14.84
CA MET A 155 3.64 -4.14 -16.15
C MET A 155 3.15 -2.68 -16.15
N PRO A 156 1.95 -2.35 -15.63
CA PRO A 156 1.51 -0.97 -15.51
C PRO A 156 2.47 -0.09 -14.70
N MET A 157 3.04 -0.64 -13.62
CA MET A 157 4.07 0.07 -12.85
C MET A 157 5.32 0.38 -13.69
N ILE A 158 5.80 -0.57 -14.50
CA ILE A 158 6.93 -0.36 -15.41
C ILE A 158 6.62 0.71 -16.46
N GLU A 159 5.43 0.67 -17.07
CA GLU A 159 4.97 1.68 -18.03
C GLU A 159 4.92 3.09 -17.42
N MET A 160 4.43 3.21 -16.17
CA MET A 160 4.44 4.48 -15.45
C MET A 160 5.86 5.00 -15.21
N TYR A 161 6.82 4.12 -14.88
CA TYR A 161 8.22 4.51 -14.76
C TYR A 161 8.81 4.99 -16.10
N GLN A 162 8.50 4.32 -17.22
CA GLN A 162 8.92 4.75 -18.57
C GLN A 162 8.42 6.15 -18.93
N GLN A 163 7.22 6.51 -18.46
CA GLN A 163 6.64 7.85 -18.58
C GLN A 163 7.24 8.88 -17.61
N GLY A 164 8.20 8.48 -16.76
CA GLY A 164 8.77 9.38 -15.76
C GLY A 164 7.86 9.63 -14.56
N LYS A 165 6.81 8.84 -14.33
CA LYS A 165 6.00 8.89 -13.12
C LYS A 165 6.66 8.11 -11.97
N THR A 166 6.12 8.18 -10.75
CA THR A 166 6.53 7.34 -9.61
C THR A 166 5.31 6.57 -9.07
N PRO A 167 5.06 5.34 -9.54
CA PRO A 167 3.87 4.55 -9.17
C PRO A 167 3.89 4.08 -7.71
N ASN A 168 2.71 3.68 -7.22
CA ASN A 168 2.54 2.95 -5.95
C ASN A 168 1.88 1.58 -6.22
N PRO A 169 2.67 0.52 -6.46
CA PRO A 169 2.14 -0.80 -6.81
C PRO A 169 1.42 -1.52 -5.66
N ASP A 170 1.59 -1.08 -4.40
CA ASP A 170 0.89 -1.70 -3.26
C ASP A 170 -0.60 -1.36 -3.24
N VAL A 171 -0.97 -0.14 -3.66
CA VAL A 171 -2.38 0.26 -3.82
C VAL A 171 -3.03 -0.59 -4.92
N GLU A 172 -2.31 -0.78 -6.03
CA GLU A 172 -2.79 -1.56 -7.16
C GLU A 172 -2.86 -3.08 -6.86
N CYS A 173 -1.88 -3.62 -6.13
CA CYS A 173 -1.92 -5.00 -5.63
C CYS A 173 -3.15 -5.26 -4.76
N ASN A 174 -3.51 -4.32 -3.88
CA ASN A 174 -4.74 -4.43 -3.10
C ASN A 174 -5.98 -4.39 -4.00
N ARG A 175 -6.04 -3.44 -4.94
CA ARG A 175 -7.19 -3.28 -5.85
C ARG A 175 -7.40 -4.48 -6.77
N GLN A 176 -6.36 -4.88 -7.50
CA GLN A 176 -6.47 -5.86 -8.58
C GLN A 176 -6.34 -7.29 -8.10
N ILE A 177 -5.41 -7.55 -7.16
CA ILE A 177 -5.07 -8.92 -6.78
C ILE A 177 -5.83 -9.30 -5.52
N LYS A 178 -5.52 -8.65 -4.39
CA LYS A 178 -6.07 -9.06 -3.08
C LYS A 178 -7.58 -8.88 -2.97
N PHE A 179 -8.12 -7.78 -3.49
CA PHE A 179 -9.56 -7.48 -3.45
C PHE A 179 -10.23 -7.50 -4.83
N GLY A 180 -9.50 -7.94 -5.86
CA GLY A 180 -10.05 -8.22 -7.19
C GLY A 180 -10.04 -9.72 -7.46
N THR A 181 -8.96 -10.23 -8.04
CA THR A 181 -8.79 -11.63 -8.46
C THR A 181 -9.04 -12.63 -7.33
N VAL A 182 -8.50 -12.39 -6.14
CA VAL A 182 -8.69 -13.28 -4.98
C VAL A 182 -10.16 -13.33 -4.57
N ILE A 183 -10.85 -12.19 -4.49
CA ILE A 183 -12.29 -12.14 -4.15
C ILE A 183 -13.11 -12.97 -5.14
N LYS A 184 -12.87 -12.81 -6.45
CA LYS A 184 -13.52 -13.62 -7.49
C LYS A 184 -13.21 -15.10 -7.33
N ARG A 185 -11.96 -15.46 -6.99
CA ARG A 185 -11.57 -16.85 -6.75
C ARG A 185 -12.30 -17.42 -5.54
N LEU A 186 -12.37 -16.69 -4.43
CA LEU A 186 -13.03 -17.12 -3.20
C LEU A 186 -14.54 -17.27 -3.37
N GLU A 187 -15.17 -16.35 -4.11
CA GLU A 187 -16.58 -16.43 -4.47
C GLU A 187 -16.89 -17.72 -5.25
N ASN A 188 -16.14 -17.98 -6.32
CA ASN A 188 -16.27 -19.23 -7.09
C ASN A 188 -16.03 -20.49 -6.24
N GLU A 189 -15.03 -20.46 -5.35
CA GLU A 189 -14.78 -21.57 -4.42
C GLU A 189 -15.94 -21.77 -3.44
N PHE A 190 -16.54 -20.68 -2.93
CA PHE A 190 -17.69 -20.77 -2.05
C PHE A 190 -18.90 -21.36 -2.80
N GLU A 191 -19.24 -20.82 -3.98
CA GLU A 191 -20.39 -21.24 -4.79
C GLU A 191 -20.33 -22.73 -5.16
N ARG A 192 -19.16 -23.25 -5.55
CA ARG A 192 -18.97 -24.68 -5.87
C ARG A 192 -19.20 -25.60 -4.68
N ASN A 193 -18.91 -25.15 -3.47
CA ASN A 193 -19.01 -25.94 -2.25
C ASN A 193 -20.39 -25.82 -1.57
N VAL A 194 -21.27 -24.94 -2.05
CA VAL A 194 -22.67 -24.85 -1.60
C VAL A 194 -23.50 -25.89 -2.36
N THR A 195 -23.38 -27.16 -1.96
CA THR A 195 -24.32 -28.22 -2.37
C THR A 195 -25.50 -28.23 -1.38
N ILE A 196 -26.71 -28.03 -1.91
CA ILE A 196 -28.04 -28.44 -1.40
C ILE A 196 -28.16 -28.52 0.13
N ASN A 197 -28.82 -27.54 0.77
CA ASN A 197 -29.26 -27.47 2.20
C ASN A 197 -28.63 -26.39 3.11
N ARG A 198 -28.08 -25.30 2.58
CA ARG A 198 -27.51 -24.23 3.43
C ARG A 198 -27.94 -22.82 3.00
N GLU A 199 -29.25 -22.60 2.92
CA GLU A 199 -29.83 -21.27 2.74
C GLU A 199 -29.32 -20.31 3.83
N GLY A 200 -28.91 -19.10 3.43
CA GLY A 200 -28.54 -18.01 4.34
C GLY A 200 -27.09 -17.96 4.83
N ARG A 201 -26.21 -18.91 4.46
CA ARG A 201 -24.78 -18.81 4.81
C ARG A 201 -24.06 -17.78 3.97
N LYS A 202 -23.27 -16.91 4.61
CA LYS A 202 -22.41 -15.96 3.93
C LYS A 202 -20.97 -16.45 3.91
N TRP A 203 -20.18 -15.82 3.06
CA TRP A 203 -18.72 -15.93 3.09
C TRP A 203 -18.10 -14.55 3.30
N TRP A 204 -16.91 -14.55 3.90
CA TRP A 204 -16.12 -13.38 4.24
C TRP A 204 -14.65 -13.59 3.90
N MET A 205 -13.94 -12.51 3.62
CA MET A 205 -12.48 -12.48 3.50
C MET A 205 -11.89 -11.68 4.67
N ALA A 206 -11.06 -12.34 5.47
CA ALA A 206 -10.31 -11.73 6.55
C ALA A 206 -8.86 -11.48 6.15
N THR A 207 -8.30 -10.33 6.57
CA THR A 207 -6.88 -10.03 6.37
C THR A 207 -6.27 -9.34 7.59
N GLY A 208 -4.95 -9.38 7.72
CA GLY A 208 -4.21 -8.69 8.79
C GLY A 208 -4.02 -7.18 8.56
N HIS A 209 -4.91 -6.50 7.85
CA HIS A 209 -4.78 -5.05 7.66
C HIS A 209 -5.19 -4.26 8.89
N TYR A 210 -4.50 -3.14 9.12
CA TYR A 210 -4.84 -2.11 10.09
C TYR A 210 -5.80 -1.12 9.44
N ALA A 211 -7.07 -1.47 9.41
CA ALA A 211 -8.20 -0.65 8.97
C ALA A 211 -9.48 -1.22 9.57
N HIS A 212 -10.60 -0.53 9.44
CA HIS A 212 -11.92 -1.04 9.82
C HIS A 212 -12.83 -1.08 8.59
N VAL A 213 -13.70 -2.08 8.55
CA VAL A 213 -14.88 -2.05 7.68
C VAL A 213 -16.08 -2.14 8.59
N LEU A 214 -16.87 -1.07 8.63
CA LEU A 214 -18.04 -0.96 9.50
C LEU A 214 -19.28 -0.65 8.66
N ASN A 215 -20.44 -1.09 9.13
CA ASN A 215 -21.72 -0.76 8.52
C ASN A 215 -22.18 0.59 9.05
N HIS A 216 -22.40 1.54 8.16
CA HIS A 216 -23.01 2.81 8.49
C HIS A 216 -24.50 2.61 8.73
N ILE A 217 -24.96 2.87 9.96
CA ILE A 217 -26.34 2.58 10.40
C ILE A 217 -27.38 3.33 9.56
N PRO A 218 -27.23 4.65 9.28
CA PRO A 218 -28.24 5.40 8.52
C PRO A 218 -28.43 4.96 7.06
N THR A 219 -27.35 4.55 6.38
CA THR A 219 -27.39 4.17 4.95
C THR A 219 -27.36 2.67 4.72
N ASN A 220 -27.12 1.88 5.78
CA ASN A 220 -26.93 0.44 5.71
C ASN A 220 -25.84 0.00 4.70
N SER A 221 -24.78 0.80 4.56
CA SER A 221 -23.66 0.55 3.64
C SER A 221 -22.35 0.31 4.40
N ALA A 222 -21.51 -0.58 3.89
CA ALA A 222 -20.19 -0.82 4.44
C ALA A 222 -19.23 0.31 4.05
N HIS A 223 -18.55 0.92 5.03
CA HIS A 223 -17.54 1.96 4.84
C HIS A 223 -16.16 1.46 5.28
N LEU A 224 -15.13 1.96 4.63
CA LEU A 224 -13.74 1.80 5.03
C LEU A 224 -13.36 2.93 5.99
N LEU A 225 -12.91 2.61 7.20
CA LEU A 225 -12.47 3.59 8.21
C LEU A 225 -11.02 3.35 8.64
N ARG A 226 -10.36 4.43 9.04
CA ARG A 226 -8.96 4.40 9.52
C ARG A 226 -8.79 3.52 10.73
N SER A 227 -7.60 2.95 10.88
CA SER A 227 -7.19 2.26 12.11
C SER A 227 -7.08 3.22 13.30
N CYS A 228 -7.28 2.69 14.50
CA CYS A 228 -6.93 3.37 15.74
C CYS A 228 -5.43 3.65 15.88
N ASP A 229 -4.56 2.89 15.19
CA ASP A 229 -3.11 3.14 15.13
C ASP A 229 -2.77 4.00 13.89
N PRO A 230 -2.60 5.34 14.03
CA PRO A 230 -2.34 6.21 12.89
C PRO A 230 -1.02 5.90 12.18
N ASN A 231 -0.04 5.31 12.87
CA ASN A 231 1.27 5.00 12.29
C ASN A 231 1.24 3.73 11.41
N LYS A 232 0.19 2.92 11.61
CA LYS A 232 -0.03 1.66 10.88
C LYS A 232 -1.29 1.65 10.05
N ASP A 233 -2.13 2.69 10.12
CA ASP A 233 -3.32 2.86 9.30
C ASP A 233 -3.02 2.57 7.81
N GLN A 234 -3.70 1.56 7.30
CA GLN A 234 -3.54 1.03 5.95
C GLN A 234 -4.68 1.44 5.02
N THR A 235 -5.62 2.29 5.46
CA THR A 235 -6.71 2.76 4.59
C THR A 235 -6.23 3.47 3.33
N PHE A 236 -5.06 4.13 3.37
CA PHE A 236 -4.42 4.70 2.18
C PHE A 236 -4.13 3.64 1.10
N TYR A 237 -3.70 2.43 1.48
CA TYR A 237 -3.45 1.34 0.54
C TYR A 237 -4.72 0.64 0.06
N LEU A 238 -5.83 0.87 0.75
CA LEU A 238 -7.14 0.29 0.47
C LEU A 238 -8.09 1.28 -0.22
N SER A 239 -7.64 2.51 -0.50
CA SER A 239 -8.51 3.60 -0.94
C SER A 239 -9.11 3.42 -2.33
N MET A 240 -8.55 2.52 -3.14
CA MET A 240 -8.98 2.25 -4.53
C MET A 240 -9.61 0.87 -4.71
N ILE A 241 -9.85 0.10 -3.63
CA ILE A 241 -10.48 -1.22 -3.76
C ILE A 241 -11.94 -1.08 -4.27
N PRO A 242 -12.50 -2.10 -4.94
CA PRO A 242 -13.88 -2.01 -5.39
C PRO A 242 -14.86 -1.87 -4.20
N PRO A 243 -15.78 -0.88 -4.20
CA PRO A 243 -16.72 -0.69 -3.08
C PRO A 243 -17.59 -1.91 -2.79
N SER A 244 -17.91 -2.69 -3.83
CA SER A 244 -18.70 -3.92 -3.75
C SER A 244 -18.06 -5.01 -2.88
N VAL A 245 -16.75 -4.96 -2.63
CA VAL A 245 -16.09 -5.96 -1.78
C VAL A 245 -16.21 -5.65 -0.31
N LEU A 246 -16.39 -4.38 0.09
CA LEU A 246 -16.41 -3.96 1.49
C LEU A 246 -17.36 -4.80 2.36
N PRO A 247 -18.61 -5.11 1.95
CA PRO A 247 -19.53 -5.92 2.76
C PRO A 247 -19.08 -7.37 2.99
N ARG A 248 -18.00 -7.82 2.36
CA ARG A 248 -17.40 -9.16 2.52
C ARG A 248 -16.11 -9.15 3.34
N LEU A 249 -15.58 -7.98 3.72
CA LEU A 249 -14.27 -7.87 4.36
C LEU A 249 -14.36 -7.87 5.88
N ILE A 250 -13.35 -8.47 6.51
CA ILE A 250 -13.12 -8.42 7.94
C ILE A 250 -11.66 -8.04 8.17
N PHE A 251 -11.42 -7.06 9.05
CA PHE A 251 -10.08 -6.67 9.49
C PHE A 251 -9.96 -6.88 11.01
N PRO A 252 -9.61 -8.09 11.49
CA PRO A 252 -9.67 -8.43 12.91
C PRO A 252 -8.80 -7.54 13.81
N LEU A 253 -7.67 -7.03 13.29
CA LEU A 253 -6.80 -6.11 14.02
C LEU A 253 -7.47 -4.75 14.25
N GLY A 254 -8.22 -4.27 13.26
CA GLY A 254 -9.08 -3.10 13.37
C GLY A 254 -10.23 -3.32 14.36
N SER A 255 -11.05 -4.37 14.18
CA SER A 255 -12.19 -4.65 15.09
C SER A 255 -11.78 -4.79 16.57
N HIS A 256 -10.52 -5.17 16.85
CA HIS A 256 -9.96 -5.22 18.22
C HIS A 256 -9.22 -3.95 18.65
N SER A 257 -9.13 -2.95 17.78
CA SER A 257 -8.43 -1.67 17.98
C SER A 257 -7.00 -1.88 18.51
N LEU A 258 -6.25 -2.76 17.83
CA LEU A 258 -4.90 -3.11 18.23
C LEU A 258 -3.85 -2.25 17.54
N SER A 259 -2.94 -1.70 18.33
CA SER A 259 -1.69 -1.13 17.84
C SER A 259 -0.68 -2.22 17.49
N LYS A 260 0.32 -1.91 16.65
CA LYS A 260 1.36 -2.90 16.30
C LYS A 260 2.10 -3.48 17.51
N PRO A 261 2.47 -2.69 18.55
CA PRO A 261 3.04 -3.26 19.77
C PRO A 261 2.11 -4.26 20.47
N ALA A 262 0.81 -3.98 20.52
CA ALA A 262 -0.18 -4.90 21.10
C ALA A 262 -0.29 -6.20 20.30
N VAL A 263 -0.26 -6.12 18.96
CA VAL A 263 -0.23 -7.30 18.08
C VAL A 263 1.00 -8.17 18.35
N LYS A 264 2.20 -7.57 18.46
CA LYS A 264 3.43 -8.32 18.78
C LYS A 264 3.35 -8.97 20.16
N ALA A 265 2.86 -8.24 21.16
CA ALA A 265 2.71 -8.77 22.51
C ALA A 265 1.75 -9.97 22.55
N LEU A 266 0.62 -9.86 21.86
CA LEU A 266 -0.36 -10.94 21.74
C LEU A 266 0.22 -12.16 21.01
N ALA A 267 1.01 -11.97 19.96
CA ALA A 267 1.68 -13.07 19.27
C ALA A 267 2.63 -13.87 20.19
N ARG A 268 3.39 -13.16 21.04
CA ARG A 268 4.28 -13.78 22.04
C ARG A 268 3.48 -14.54 23.10
N GLU A 269 2.41 -13.93 23.60
CA GLU A 269 1.53 -14.55 24.60
C GLU A 269 0.85 -15.83 24.08
N LEU A 270 0.45 -15.82 22.82
CA LEU A 270 -0.09 -16.99 22.12
C LEU A 270 0.96 -18.03 21.71
N SER A 271 2.25 -17.74 21.94
CA SER A 271 3.37 -18.61 21.54
C SER A 271 3.32 -19.02 20.07
N LEU A 272 2.95 -18.08 19.19
CA LEU A 272 2.86 -18.33 17.76
C LEU A 272 4.24 -18.63 17.16
N PRO A 273 4.35 -19.55 16.19
CA PRO A 273 5.62 -19.83 15.51
C PRO A 273 6.28 -18.54 14.97
N GLY A 274 7.58 -18.36 15.25
CA GLY A 274 8.32 -17.14 14.90
C GLY A 274 8.19 -15.98 15.88
N TRP A 275 7.46 -16.18 16.98
CA TRP A 275 7.23 -15.20 18.06
C TRP A 275 7.33 -15.84 19.45
N ARG A 276 7.86 -17.06 19.56
CA ARG A 276 8.01 -17.74 20.86
C ARG A 276 9.16 -17.12 21.66
N LEU A 277 9.06 -17.20 22.99
CA LEU A 277 10.13 -16.74 23.86
C LEU A 277 11.42 -17.52 23.56
N GLY A 278 12.49 -16.82 23.20
CA GLY A 278 13.78 -17.41 22.80
C GLY A 278 13.97 -17.61 21.30
N GLU A 279 12.94 -17.44 20.47
CA GLU A 279 13.08 -17.37 19.01
C GLU A 279 13.37 -15.93 18.56
N PRO A 280 14.22 -15.71 17.54
CA PRO A 280 14.42 -14.38 16.98
C PRO A 280 13.12 -13.89 16.33
N GLU A 281 12.73 -12.65 16.64
CA GLU A 281 11.53 -12.04 16.06
C GLU A 281 11.66 -11.95 14.55
N ARG A 282 10.61 -12.40 13.85
CA ARG A 282 10.57 -12.27 12.40
C ARG A 282 10.56 -10.77 12.01
N PRO A 283 11.43 -10.36 11.07
CA PRO A 283 11.43 -9.00 10.58
C PRO A 283 10.10 -8.68 9.90
N GLU A 284 9.70 -7.40 9.94
CA GLU A 284 8.54 -6.94 9.20
C GLU A 284 8.86 -6.93 7.70
N SER A 285 7.92 -7.38 6.88
CA SER A 285 7.99 -7.19 5.43
C SER A 285 7.91 -5.69 5.15
N MET A 286 9.04 -5.12 4.72
CA MET A 286 9.18 -3.70 4.40
C MET A 286 9.61 -3.58 2.94
N GLY A 287 8.95 -2.70 2.18
CA GLY A 287 9.17 -2.57 0.73
C GLY A 287 8.19 -3.39 -0.10
N LEU A 288 8.41 -3.40 -1.41
CA LEU A 288 7.54 -4.10 -2.37
C LEU A 288 7.69 -5.61 -2.22
N CYS A 289 6.58 -6.36 -2.33
CA CYS A 289 6.54 -7.81 -2.10
C CYS A 289 7.54 -8.63 -2.96
N PHE A 290 7.94 -8.13 -4.12
CA PHE A 290 8.82 -8.81 -5.08
C PHE A 290 10.27 -8.31 -5.05
N VAL A 291 10.58 -7.24 -4.31
CA VAL A 291 11.94 -6.71 -4.23
C VAL A 291 12.61 -7.38 -3.05
N GLU A 292 13.55 -8.28 -3.32
CA GLU A 292 14.28 -8.97 -2.26
C GLU A 292 14.98 -7.95 -1.33
N PRO A 293 14.86 -8.10 0.00
CA PRO A 293 15.64 -7.32 0.97
C PRO A 293 17.17 -7.52 0.81
N GLY A 294 17.59 -8.60 0.12
CA GLY A 294 18.97 -9.06 -0.03
C GLY A 294 19.79 -8.41 -1.14
N GLY A 295 19.15 -7.76 -2.14
CA GLY A 295 19.85 -7.07 -3.24
C GLY A 295 20.49 -5.72 -2.85
N GLY A 296 20.46 -5.37 -1.57
CA GLY A 296 20.88 -4.10 -1.01
C GLY A 296 19.69 -3.34 -0.43
N ARG A 297 19.71 -3.08 0.88
CA ARG A 297 18.63 -2.33 1.54
C ARG A 297 18.52 -0.92 0.95
N GLY A 298 17.29 -0.49 0.66
CA GLY A 298 16.98 0.90 0.32
C GLY A 298 17.01 1.21 -1.18
N LYS A 299 17.06 2.51 -1.50
CA LYS A 299 16.86 3.03 -2.86
C LYS A 299 17.86 2.50 -3.90
N SER A 300 19.07 2.13 -3.50
CA SER A 300 20.11 1.62 -4.41
C SER A 300 19.80 0.20 -4.91
N GLY A 301 19.21 -0.66 -4.07
CA GLY A 301 18.75 -2.00 -4.48
C GLY A 301 17.57 -1.92 -5.44
N PHE A 302 16.58 -1.10 -5.12
CA PHE A 302 15.41 -0.92 -5.99
C PHE A 302 15.75 -0.34 -7.36
N ARG A 303 16.64 0.66 -7.41
CA ARG A 303 17.13 1.22 -8.69
C ARG A 303 17.87 0.20 -9.53
N ARG A 304 18.66 -0.68 -8.92
CA ARG A 304 19.36 -1.76 -9.63
C ARG A 304 18.37 -2.77 -10.19
N TRP A 305 17.39 -3.17 -9.39
CA TRP A 305 16.34 -4.09 -9.82
C TRP A 305 15.51 -3.51 -10.98
N LEU A 306 15.17 -2.22 -10.97
CA LEU A 306 14.49 -1.58 -12.10
C LEU A 306 15.31 -1.62 -13.42
N GLN A 307 16.65 -1.65 -13.36
CA GLN A 307 17.52 -1.74 -14.55
C GLN A 307 17.37 -3.06 -15.29
N GLU A 308 16.83 -4.10 -14.65
CA GLU A 308 16.56 -5.39 -15.30
C GLU A 308 15.37 -5.30 -16.27
N TYR A 309 14.53 -4.27 -16.14
CA TYR A 309 13.29 -4.09 -16.91
C TYR A 309 13.23 -2.77 -17.68
N LEU A 310 14.03 -1.77 -17.30
CA LEU A 310 14.05 -0.45 -17.91
C LEU A 310 15.42 -0.14 -18.49
N GLU A 311 15.45 0.11 -19.80
CA GLU A 311 16.66 0.59 -20.46
C GLU A 311 17.02 2.02 -19.98
N PRO A 312 18.31 2.34 -19.86
CA PRO A 312 18.74 3.70 -19.60
C PRO A 312 18.33 4.63 -20.76
N GLU A 313 17.71 5.76 -20.42
CA GLU A 313 17.32 6.82 -21.36
C GLU A 313 17.97 8.15 -20.91
N PRO A 314 19.26 8.39 -21.21
CA PRO A 314 19.97 9.54 -20.66
C PRO A 314 19.44 10.87 -21.19
N GLY A 315 19.28 11.83 -20.28
CA GLY A 315 18.73 13.15 -20.56
C GLY A 315 19.39 14.22 -19.70
N ASN A 316 19.17 15.49 -20.01
CA ASN A 316 19.85 16.60 -19.33
C ASN A 316 19.29 16.81 -17.93
N ILE A 317 20.17 17.24 -17.02
CA ILE A 317 19.79 17.73 -15.70
C ILE A 317 20.02 19.24 -15.68
N VAL A 318 18.98 20.00 -15.36
CA VAL A 318 18.98 21.46 -15.42
C VAL A 318 18.63 22.08 -14.07
N VAL A 319 19.21 23.25 -13.80
CA VAL A 319 18.86 24.08 -12.65
C VAL A 319 17.53 24.78 -12.89
N GLY A 320 16.59 24.62 -11.97
CA GLY A 320 15.30 25.30 -11.97
C GLY A 320 15.33 26.68 -11.30
N PRO A 321 14.17 27.35 -11.20
CA PRO A 321 14.04 28.66 -10.56
C PRO A 321 14.50 28.67 -9.09
N SER A 322 15.02 29.80 -8.62
CA SER A 322 15.55 29.96 -7.26
C SER A 322 14.60 30.68 -6.29
N GLN A 323 13.30 30.75 -6.61
CA GLN A 323 12.31 31.38 -5.75
C GLN A 323 12.07 30.56 -4.47
N ILE A 324 11.91 31.24 -3.33
CA ILE A 324 11.71 30.63 -2.01
C ILE A 324 10.22 30.73 -1.62
N PHE A 325 9.73 29.72 -0.90
CA PHE A 325 8.41 29.66 -0.30
C PHE A 325 8.49 29.15 1.15
N PRO A 326 7.93 29.87 2.14
CA PRO A 326 7.20 31.14 2.00
C PRO A 326 8.16 32.33 1.70
N PRO A 327 7.69 33.38 0.98
CA PRO A 327 8.55 34.46 0.45
C PRO A 327 9.25 35.35 1.49
N ASN A 328 8.88 35.25 2.78
CA ASN A 328 9.38 36.12 3.86
C ASN A 328 10.05 35.33 5.02
N GLN A 329 10.56 34.12 4.76
CA GLN A 329 11.44 33.48 5.73
C GLN A 329 12.88 33.98 5.53
N GLU A 330 13.58 34.31 6.63
CA GLU A 330 15.04 34.45 6.63
C GLU A 330 15.64 33.15 6.11
N SER A 331 15.89 33.14 4.80
CA SER A 331 16.34 31.94 4.13
C SER A 331 17.84 31.81 4.35
N ASN A 332 18.25 30.63 4.83
CA ASN A 332 19.65 30.20 4.80
C ASN A 332 20.11 29.86 3.37
N VAL A 333 19.29 30.09 2.34
CA VAL A 333 19.66 29.90 0.94
C VAL A 333 20.60 31.03 0.55
N GLN A 334 21.88 30.69 0.45
CA GLN A 334 22.90 31.60 -0.04
C GLN A 334 22.50 32.17 -1.42
N PRO A 335 22.72 33.47 -1.68
CA PRO A 335 22.39 34.15 -2.94
C PRO A 335 23.14 33.61 -4.17
N HIS A 336 23.98 32.59 -3.98
CA HIS A 336 24.75 31.92 -5.02
C HIS A 336 24.03 30.63 -5.42
N ALA A 337 22.96 30.72 -6.19
CA ALA A 337 22.46 29.60 -6.99
C ALA A 337 22.93 29.79 -8.44
N ALA A 338 23.15 28.69 -9.16
CA ALA A 338 23.44 28.77 -10.58
C ALA A 338 22.23 29.31 -11.36
N PRO A 339 22.43 29.98 -12.52
CA PRO A 339 21.33 30.49 -13.33
C PRO A 339 20.35 29.38 -13.73
N GLU A 340 19.07 29.72 -13.81
CA GLU A 340 18.04 28.82 -14.34
C GLU A 340 18.40 28.35 -15.76
N GLY A 341 18.12 27.08 -16.06
CA GLY A 341 18.46 26.44 -17.32
C GLY A 341 19.91 25.95 -17.43
N THR A 342 20.77 26.25 -16.43
CA THR A 342 22.14 25.73 -16.42
C THR A 342 22.13 24.20 -16.41
N VAL A 343 22.74 23.59 -17.42
CA VAL A 343 22.92 22.14 -17.51
C VAL A 343 24.06 21.72 -16.58
N ILE A 344 23.77 20.82 -15.64
CA ILE A 344 24.74 20.35 -14.64
C ILE A 344 25.26 18.93 -14.89
N GLY A 345 24.61 18.19 -15.79
CA GLY A 345 24.98 16.81 -16.09
C GLY A 345 23.88 16.07 -16.82
N LYS A 346 23.98 14.73 -16.82
CA LYS A 346 22.98 13.83 -17.41
C LYS A 346 22.47 12.81 -16.41
N HIS A 347 21.16 12.53 -16.45
CA HIS A 347 20.58 11.40 -15.72
C HIS A 347 20.67 10.12 -16.54
N LYS A 348 20.42 8.96 -15.91
CA LYS A 348 20.37 7.65 -16.59
C LYS A 348 18.97 7.26 -17.07
N GLY A 349 17.96 8.06 -16.73
CA GLY A 349 16.56 7.86 -17.05
C GLY A 349 15.71 8.59 -16.02
N LEU A 350 14.56 9.14 -16.43
CA LEU A 350 13.70 9.89 -15.51
C LEU A 350 13.22 9.01 -14.34
N TRP A 351 13.03 7.72 -14.57
CA TRP A 351 12.62 6.74 -13.55
C TRP A 351 13.61 6.59 -12.37
N HIS A 352 14.84 7.10 -12.48
CA HIS A 352 15.80 7.10 -11.36
C HIS A 352 15.49 8.14 -10.27
N ALA A 353 14.59 9.09 -10.53
CA ALA A 353 14.33 10.22 -9.66
C ALA A 353 12.83 10.34 -9.33
N THR A 354 12.54 10.77 -8.10
CA THR A 354 11.20 11.11 -7.64
C THR A 354 11.15 12.59 -7.25
N ILE A 355 10.04 13.28 -7.52
CA ILE A 355 9.88 14.69 -7.14
C ILE A 355 10.04 14.85 -5.62
N GLY A 356 10.80 15.86 -5.19
CA GLY A 356 11.15 16.12 -3.80
C GLY A 356 12.30 15.27 -3.26
N GLU A 357 12.81 14.32 -4.03
CA GLU A 357 14.00 13.57 -3.66
C GLU A 357 15.24 14.48 -3.66
N ARG A 358 16.13 14.30 -2.68
CA ARG A 358 17.45 14.93 -2.71
C ARG A 358 18.23 14.43 -3.92
N SER A 359 18.70 15.35 -4.74
CA SER A 359 19.55 15.05 -5.89
C SER A 359 20.83 14.34 -5.44
N HIS A 360 21.15 13.25 -6.13
CA HIS A 360 22.36 12.45 -5.93
C HIS A 360 23.35 12.59 -7.09
N TYR A 361 23.06 13.48 -8.04
CA TYR A 361 23.93 13.74 -9.18
C TYR A 361 25.15 14.55 -8.75
N GLU A 362 26.25 14.36 -9.46
CA GLU A 362 27.47 15.11 -9.22
C GLU A 362 27.30 16.54 -9.75
N PHE A 363 27.55 17.51 -8.88
CA PHE A 363 27.56 18.94 -9.23
C PHE A 363 29.01 19.42 -9.39
N PRO A 364 29.25 20.49 -10.18
CA PRO A 364 30.59 21.09 -10.30
C PRO A 364 31.19 21.43 -8.93
N GLN A 365 32.33 20.83 -8.61
CA GLN A 365 33.04 21.05 -7.35
C GLN A 365 33.81 22.37 -7.38
N GLY A 366 33.78 23.13 -6.29
CA GLY A 366 34.55 24.38 -6.14
C GLY A 366 33.85 25.66 -6.61
N ASP A 367 32.70 25.56 -7.27
CA ASP A 367 31.88 26.72 -7.61
C ASP A 367 30.83 26.98 -6.51
N PRO A 368 30.88 28.13 -5.82
CA PRO A 368 29.95 28.47 -4.74
C PRO A 368 28.47 28.39 -5.14
N ARG A 369 28.16 28.54 -6.43
CA ARG A 369 26.79 28.51 -6.96
C ARG A 369 26.12 27.14 -6.85
N PHE A 370 26.91 26.07 -6.79
CA PHE A 370 26.40 24.70 -6.69
C PHE A 370 26.51 24.12 -5.27
N ILE A 371 27.10 24.85 -4.32
CA ILE A 371 27.20 24.43 -2.92
C ILE A 371 25.82 24.39 -2.28
N GLY A 372 25.45 23.24 -1.70
CA GLY A 372 24.24 23.08 -0.92
C GLY A 372 23.52 21.76 -1.19
N LYS A 373 22.27 21.68 -0.72
CA LYS A 373 21.40 20.53 -0.98
C LYS A 373 20.46 20.86 -2.13
N TRP A 374 20.44 19.99 -3.12
CA TRP A 374 19.59 20.10 -4.29
C TRP A 374 18.52 19.02 -4.27
N TYR A 375 17.37 19.32 -4.86
CA TYR A 375 16.18 18.46 -4.86
C TYR A 375 15.57 18.41 -6.24
N VAL A 376 15.02 17.27 -6.63
CA VAL A 376 14.31 17.10 -7.89
C VAL A 376 12.98 17.84 -7.82
N SER A 377 12.75 18.80 -8.70
CA SER A 377 11.52 19.59 -8.73
C SER A 377 10.54 19.16 -9.82
N ARG A 378 11.02 18.88 -11.03
CA ARG A 378 10.19 18.50 -12.17
C ARG A 378 10.89 17.43 -13.02
N LYS A 379 10.07 16.70 -13.77
CA LYS A 379 10.48 15.69 -14.74
C LYS A 379 9.71 15.99 -16.02
N TYR A 380 10.40 16.37 -17.07
CA TYR A 380 9.79 16.68 -18.36
C TYR A 380 10.03 15.50 -19.30
N LYS A 381 8.98 14.74 -19.61
CA LYS A 381 9.11 13.51 -20.41
C LYS A 381 9.40 13.85 -21.88
N GLU A 382 8.77 14.89 -22.40
CA GLU A 382 8.83 15.32 -23.80
C GLU A 382 10.25 15.77 -24.19
N SER A 383 10.92 16.49 -23.29
CA SER A 383 12.30 16.95 -23.48
C SER A 383 13.35 16.06 -22.83
N ASN A 384 12.93 14.93 -22.24
CA ASN A 384 13.76 14.03 -21.43
C ASN A 384 14.70 14.81 -20.49
N THR A 385 14.13 15.71 -19.69
CA THR A 385 14.89 16.64 -18.84
C THR A 385 14.47 16.53 -17.38
N LEU A 386 15.47 16.47 -16.50
CA LEU A 386 15.29 16.47 -15.05
C LEU A 386 15.62 17.85 -14.48
N GLU A 387 14.66 18.49 -13.82
CA GLU A 387 14.86 19.78 -13.17
C GLU A 387 15.23 19.58 -11.70
N VAL A 388 16.25 20.30 -11.24
CA VAL A 388 16.66 20.33 -9.83
C VAL A 388 16.70 21.75 -9.29
N VAL A 389 16.33 21.92 -8.04
CA VAL A 389 16.32 23.21 -7.33
C VAL A 389 17.08 23.13 -6.02
N LYS A 390 17.62 24.26 -5.58
CA LYS A 390 18.40 24.37 -4.34
C LYS A 390 17.47 24.62 -3.15
N GLY A 391 17.66 23.88 -2.06
CA GLY A 391 16.91 24.08 -0.81
C GLY A 391 15.55 23.35 -0.79
N LEU A 392 15.08 23.04 0.43
CA LEU A 392 13.77 22.42 0.69
C LEU A 392 12.62 23.44 0.73
N ASP A 393 12.99 24.71 0.84
CA ASP A 393 12.18 25.91 0.85
C ASP A 393 12.01 26.49 -0.56
N ASN A 394 12.53 25.84 -1.60
CA ASN A 394 12.31 26.31 -2.97
C ASN A 394 10.83 26.18 -3.37
N ALA A 395 10.24 27.28 -3.84
CA ALA A 395 8.84 27.40 -4.23
C ALA A 395 8.42 26.36 -5.27
N ARG A 396 9.33 25.97 -6.17
CA ARG A 396 9.07 24.96 -7.22
C ARG A 396 8.74 23.59 -6.63
N LEU A 397 9.12 23.30 -5.38
CA LEU A 397 8.79 22.03 -4.71
C LEU A 397 7.35 22.00 -4.16
N PHE A 398 6.66 23.13 -4.11
CA PHE A 398 5.34 23.27 -3.51
C PHE A 398 4.25 23.36 -4.58
N GLY A 399 3.07 22.83 -4.27
CA GLY A 399 1.85 22.99 -5.06
C GLY A 399 0.67 23.29 -4.15
N LYS A 400 -0.28 24.09 -4.64
CA LYS A 400 -1.52 24.44 -3.92
C LYS A 400 -2.62 23.38 -4.05
N GLY A 401 -2.36 22.32 -4.82
CA GLY A 401 -3.31 21.24 -5.04
C GLY A 401 -2.73 20.15 -5.95
N MET A 402 -3.61 19.25 -6.39
CA MET A 402 -3.29 18.18 -7.32
C MET A 402 -4.44 17.91 -8.29
N ILE A 403 -4.08 17.48 -9.49
CA ILE A 403 -4.99 16.89 -10.47
C ILE A 403 -4.86 15.37 -10.36
N MET A 404 -6.01 14.70 -10.25
CA MET A 404 -6.14 13.27 -10.05
C MET A 404 -6.75 12.63 -11.30
N GLU A 405 -6.20 11.50 -11.71
CA GLU A 405 -6.73 10.58 -12.71
C GLU A 405 -7.14 9.25 -12.06
N ASP A 406 -7.95 8.46 -12.76
CA ASP A 406 -8.52 7.19 -12.28
C ASP A 406 -9.11 7.25 -10.85
N TRP A 407 -9.82 8.34 -10.53
CA TRP A 407 -10.41 8.48 -9.20
C TRP A 407 -11.59 7.54 -9.00
N ARG A 408 -11.58 6.82 -7.87
CA ARG A 408 -12.59 5.85 -7.48
C ARG A 408 -13.16 6.19 -6.11
N TRP A 409 -14.48 6.34 -6.05
CA TRP A 409 -15.21 6.61 -4.81
C TRP A 409 -15.51 5.32 -4.05
N LEU A 410 -15.35 5.35 -2.72
CA LEU A 410 -15.70 4.28 -1.79
C LEU A 410 -17.05 4.57 -1.12
N GLY A 411 -18.11 4.10 -1.77
CA GLY A 411 -19.49 4.27 -1.35
C GLY A 411 -20.26 5.22 -2.27
N GLU A 412 -21.55 4.97 -2.44
CA GLU A 412 -22.41 5.70 -3.40
C GLU A 412 -22.57 7.17 -3.04
N ASP A 413 -22.53 7.50 -1.74
CA ASP A 413 -22.65 8.86 -1.23
C ASP A 413 -21.30 9.58 -1.07
N ALA A 414 -20.16 8.90 -1.26
CA ALA A 414 -18.84 9.46 -0.96
C ALA A 414 -18.50 10.70 -1.79
N GLN A 415 -18.88 10.70 -3.07
CA GLN A 415 -18.76 11.87 -3.94
C GLN A 415 -19.58 13.05 -3.40
N ARG A 416 -20.84 12.79 -3.03
CA ARG A 416 -21.74 13.81 -2.49
C ARG A 416 -21.18 14.38 -1.19
N VAL A 417 -20.68 13.54 -0.30
CA VAL A 417 -20.03 13.95 0.96
C VAL A 417 -18.85 14.88 0.66
N ALA A 418 -17.93 14.47 -0.23
CA ALA A 418 -16.76 15.27 -0.59
C ALA A 418 -17.12 16.65 -1.18
N LEU A 419 -18.19 16.74 -1.96
CA LEU A 419 -18.62 17.99 -2.60
C LEU A 419 -19.48 18.88 -1.68
N GLN A 420 -20.32 18.30 -0.82
CA GLN A 420 -21.23 19.07 0.06
C GLN A 420 -20.55 19.65 1.29
N ILE A 421 -19.48 19.02 1.79
CA ILE A 421 -18.73 19.55 2.94
C ILE A 421 -18.17 20.95 2.65
N PHE A 422 -17.82 21.24 1.39
CA PHE A 422 -17.40 22.58 0.98
C PHE A 422 -18.49 23.64 1.24
N THR A 423 -19.76 23.31 1.00
CA THR A 423 -20.88 24.24 1.20
C THR A 423 -21.11 24.57 2.68
N ASN A 424 -20.76 23.67 3.59
CA ASN A 424 -21.01 23.82 5.03
C ASN A 424 -19.81 24.35 5.84
N ILE A 425 -18.58 24.22 5.35
CA ILE A 425 -17.37 24.74 6.02
C ILE A 425 -17.36 26.29 6.07
N CYS A 426 -18.09 26.98 5.18
CA CYS A 426 -18.20 28.43 5.21
C CYS A 426 -18.97 29.01 6.43
N ASN A 427 -19.57 28.16 7.29
CA ASN A 427 -20.41 28.60 8.41
C ASN A 427 -19.99 28.11 9.81
N ALA A 428 -18.93 27.31 9.95
CA ALA A 428 -18.51 26.76 11.25
C ALA A 428 -17.34 27.55 11.87
N LYS A 429 -17.53 28.08 13.09
CA LYS A 429 -16.56 28.92 13.83
C LYS A 429 -15.51 28.15 14.65
N ASP A 430 -15.44 26.82 14.54
CA ASP A 430 -14.61 26.01 15.43
C ASP A 430 -13.37 25.41 14.73
N ASN A 431 -12.20 25.62 15.32
CA ASN A 431 -10.87 25.37 14.74
C ASN A 431 -10.37 23.93 14.86
N SER A 432 -11.29 22.99 15.11
CA SER A 432 -10.99 21.58 15.23
C SER A 432 -10.77 20.95 13.85
N ILE A 433 -9.48 20.86 13.46
CA ILE A 433 -8.99 20.33 12.17
C ILE A 433 -9.54 18.93 11.82
N TRP A 434 -10.01 18.17 12.81
CA TRP A 434 -10.36 16.75 12.69
C TRP A 434 -11.84 16.43 12.86
N GLU A 435 -12.66 17.36 13.36
CA GLU A 435 -14.05 17.01 13.71
C GLU A 435 -15.05 17.28 12.57
N SER A 436 -14.69 18.04 11.54
CA SER A 436 -15.64 18.42 10.47
C SER A 436 -15.04 18.68 9.08
N GLY A 437 -13.76 18.32 8.85
CA GLY A 437 -13.02 18.72 7.65
C GLY A 437 -12.70 17.58 6.68
N LEU A 438 -12.54 17.93 5.40
CA LEU A 438 -12.04 17.03 4.37
C LEU A 438 -10.51 17.03 4.39
N VAL A 439 -9.89 15.84 4.41
CA VAL A 439 -8.43 15.71 4.39
C VAL A 439 -7.96 14.74 3.33
N THR A 440 -6.75 14.97 2.81
CA THR A 440 -6.09 14.11 1.85
C THR A 440 -4.70 13.69 2.33
N GLN A 441 -4.23 12.56 1.82
CA GLN A 441 -2.85 12.10 1.93
C GLN A 441 -2.46 11.56 0.57
N PHE A 442 -1.26 11.90 0.13
CA PHE A 442 -0.69 11.45 -1.15
C PHE A 442 0.65 10.76 -0.98
N ARG A 443 1.04 10.51 0.27
CA ARG A 443 2.17 9.67 0.68
C ARG A 443 1.80 8.94 1.97
N HIS A 444 2.21 7.69 2.07
CA HIS A 444 2.04 6.93 3.32
C HIS A 444 2.77 7.65 4.48
N ARG A 445 2.12 7.73 5.65
CA ARG A 445 2.57 8.45 6.87
C ARG A 445 2.73 9.97 6.73
N GLN A 446 2.26 10.57 5.64
CA GLN A 446 2.12 12.01 5.58
C GLN A 446 1.11 12.46 6.65
N LYS A 447 1.37 13.58 7.34
CA LYS A 447 0.31 14.21 8.14
C LYS A 447 -0.85 14.57 7.19
N PRO A 448 -2.11 14.20 7.51
CA PRO A 448 -3.22 14.54 6.62
C PRO A 448 -3.28 16.04 6.34
N VAL A 449 -3.48 16.36 5.06
CA VAL A 449 -3.51 17.71 4.50
C VAL A 449 -4.96 18.12 4.38
N LYS A 450 -5.32 19.28 4.91
CA LYS A 450 -6.68 19.79 4.76
C LYS A 450 -6.96 20.17 3.32
N VAL A 451 -8.15 19.81 2.87
CA VAL A 451 -8.66 20.10 1.53
C VAL A 451 -9.68 21.21 1.64
N ILE A 452 -9.48 22.29 0.88
CA ILE A 452 -10.44 23.38 0.79
C ILE A 452 -11.44 23.17 -0.34
N LYS A 453 -11.11 22.42 -1.39
CA LYS A 453 -12.01 22.24 -2.52
C LYS A 453 -11.73 20.95 -3.27
N VAL A 454 -12.79 20.28 -3.70
CA VAL A 454 -12.75 19.19 -4.68
C VAL A 454 -13.64 19.58 -5.86
N GLU A 455 -13.09 19.49 -7.07
CA GLU A 455 -13.82 19.75 -8.32
C GLU A 455 -13.75 18.50 -9.20
N ILE A 456 -14.87 18.09 -9.79
CA ILE A 456 -14.87 17.07 -10.83
C ILE A 456 -14.57 17.76 -12.15
N ILE A 457 -13.47 17.39 -12.79
CA ILE A 457 -13.07 17.92 -14.10
C ILE A 457 -13.78 17.12 -15.20
N GLU A 458 -13.78 15.80 -15.07
CA GLU A 458 -14.34 14.87 -16.06
C GLU A 458 -14.87 13.62 -15.36
N SER A 459 -16.00 13.11 -15.85
CA SER A 459 -16.57 11.82 -15.43
C SER A 459 -16.41 10.82 -16.57
N LEU A 460 -15.49 9.86 -16.47
CA LEU A 460 -15.33 8.81 -17.47
C LEU A 460 -16.31 7.67 -17.13
N SER A 461 -17.36 7.54 -17.96
CA SER A 461 -18.20 6.35 -17.95
C SER A 461 -17.44 5.16 -18.53
N LEU A 462 -16.86 4.33 -17.66
CA LEU A 462 -16.23 3.06 -18.04
C LEU A 462 -17.30 2.03 -18.47
N PRO A 463 -16.98 1.09 -19.38
CA PRO A 463 -17.90 0.04 -19.80
C PRO A 463 -18.34 -0.84 -18.62
N LYS A 464 -19.59 -1.32 -18.66
CA LYS A 464 -20.36 -2.02 -17.61
C LYS A 464 -19.68 -3.26 -16.95
N SER A 465 -18.52 -3.68 -17.41
CA SER A 465 -17.71 -4.78 -16.86
C SER A 465 -16.73 -4.32 -15.76
N ALA A 466 -16.34 -3.04 -15.75
CA ALA A 466 -15.54 -2.44 -14.70
C ALA A 466 -16.47 -1.71 -13.72
N THR A 467 -16.68 -2.29 -12.54
CA THR A 467 -17.47 -1.66 -11.48
C THR A 467 -16.84 -0.32 -11.07
N GLY A 468 -17.53 0.78 -11.34
CA GLY A 468 -17.18 2.16 -10.94
C GLY A 468 -16.48 2.95 -12.05
N GLY A 469 -17.17 3.97 -12.58
CA GLY A 469 -16.57 4.96 -13.49
C GLY A 469 -15.39 5.66 -12.82
N ALA A 470 -14.37 5.98 -13.61
CA ALA A 470 -13.20 6.70 -13.16
C ALA A 470 -13.45 8.21 -13.31
N ASN A 471 -13.16 9.00 -12.29
CA ASN A 471 -13.28 10.45 -12.40
C ASN A 471 -11.91 11.10 -12.50
N ARG A 472 -11.86 12.23 -13.17
CA ARG A 472 -10.72 13.15 -13.11
C ARG A 472 -11.07 14.28 -12.14
N LEU A 473 -10.30 14.45 -11.08
CA LEU A 473 -10.59 15.43 -10.03
C LEU A 473 -9.49 16.48 -9.89
N LYS A 474 -9.85 17.66 -9.42
CA LYS A 474 -8.92 18.65 -8.87
C LYS A 474 -9.15 18.77 -7.37
N ILE A 475 -8.10 18.61 -6.59
CA ILE A 475 -8.11 18.72 -5.12
C ILE A 475 -7.21 19.89 -4.74
N LEU A 476 -7.77 20.90 -4.06
CA LEU A 476 -7.05 22.09 -3.59
C LEU A 476 -6.82 22.02 -2.07
N PHE A 477 -5.63 22.38 -1.64
CA PHE A 477 -5.19 22.31 -0.24
C PHE A 477 -5.43 23.64 0.48
N GLU A 478 -5.61 23.59 1.80
CA GLU A 478 -5.67 24.80 2.65
C GLU A 478 -4.34 25.58 2.63
N SER A 479 -3.23 24.85 2.60
CA SER A 479 -1.89 25.40 2.49
C SER A 479 -1.10 24.63 1.44
N PRO A 480 -0.18 25.29 0.70
CA PRO A 480 0.66 24.59 -0.26
C PRO A 480 1.47 23.46 0.36
N GLU A 481 1.54 22.35 -0.35
CA GLU A 481 2.21 21.13 0.10
C GLU A 481 3.39 20.77 -0.79
N ARG A 482 4.41 20.20 -0.17
CA ARG A 482 5.66 19.86 -0.85
C ARG A 482 5.61 18.49 -1.52
N SER A 483 6.14 18.42 -2.74
CA SER A 483 6.41 17.18 -3.49
C SER A 483 5.16 16.37 -3.85
N VAL A 484 4.11 17.06 -4.33
CA VAL A 484 3.01 16.40 -5.05
C VAL A 484 3.62 15.73 -6.29
N THR A 485 3.55 14.39 -6.35
CA THR A 485 4.36 13.59 -7.27
C THR A 485 3.48 12.80 -8.22
N SER A 486 3.61 13.03 -9.53
CA SER A 486 2.88 12.29 -10.55
C SER A 486 3.11 10.78 -10.47
N GLY A 487 2.03 10.01 -10.60
CA GLY A 487 1.98 8.55 -10.47
C GLY A 487 1.80 8.03 -9.05
N GLN A 488 2.03 8.85 -8.01
CA GLN A 488 1.70 8.42 -6.64
C GLN A 488 0.18 8.38 -6.49
N SER A 489 -0.30 7.51 -5.60
CA SER A 489 -1.72 7.50 -5.22
C SER A 489 -2.01 8.62 -4.22
N ALA A 490 -3.22 9.17 -4.29
CA ALA A 490 -3.78 9.99 -3.22
C ALA A 490 -5.15 9.47 -2.80
N ALA A 491 -5.51 9.72 -1.56
CA ALA A 491 -6.77 9.31 -0.97
C ALA A 491 -7.41 10.46 -0.20
N LEU A 492 -8.73 10.38 -0.01
CA LEU A 492 -9.55 11.40 0.63
C LEU A 492 -10.29 10.80 1.82
N TRP A 493 -10.40 11.55 2.91
CA TRP A 493 -11.14 11.17 4.10
C TRP A 493 -12.02 12.30 4.59
N PHE A 494 -13.15 11.93 5.17
CA PHE A 494 -13.97 12.78 6.02
C PHE A 494 -14.08 12.13 7.40
N GLY A 495 -13.58 12.81 8.43
CA GLY A 495 -13.33 12.18 9.72
C GLY A 495 -12.47 10.92 9.56
N GLU A 496 -12.94 9.79 10.09
CA GLU A 496 -12.26 8.50 9.97
C GLU A 496 -12.63 7.74 8.69
N ARG A 497 -13.69 8.14 7.97
CA ARG A 497 -14.16 7.45 6.76
C ARG A 497 -13.27 7.79 5.55
N CYS A 498 -12.73 6.75 4.91
CA CYS A 498 -12.10 6.87 3.61
C CYS A 498 -13.17 7.00 2.52
N LEU A 499 -13.12 8.08 1.75
CA LEU A 499 -14.07 8.38 0.68
C LEU A 499 -13.62 7.82 -0.67
N GLY A 500 -12.35 7.49 -0.83
CA GLY A 500 -11.81 6.97 -2.09
C GLY A 500 -10.37 7.43 -2.35
N GLY A 501 -9.89 7.12 -3.55
CA GLY A 501 -8.57 7.52 -4.01
C GLY A 501 -8.38 7.40 -5.52
N GLY A 502 -7.24 7.85 -5.99
CA GLY A 502 -6.85 7.83 -7.40
C GLY A 502 -5.36 8.08 -7.57
N ILE A 503 -4.92 8.28 -8.81
CA ILE A 503 -3.51 8.49 -9.17
C ILE A 503 -3.29 9.99 -9.42
N ILE A 504 -2.21 10.54 -8.88
CA ILE A 504 -1.85 11.93 -9.13
C ILE A 504 -1.36 12.05 -10.58
N GLU A 505 -2.06 12.82 -11.38
CA GLU A 505 -1.65 13.18 -12.73
C GLU A 505 -0.56 14.27 -12.65
N SER A 506 -0.85 15.36 -11.93
CA SER A 506 0.03 16.52 -11.81
C SER A 506 -0.25 17.34 -10.54
N ALA A 507 0.70 18.21 -10.18
CA ALA A 507 0.49 19.21 -9.14
C ALA A 507 -0.23 20.44 -9.72
N VAL A 508 -1.02 21.12 -8.89
CA VAL A 508 -1.47 22.49 -9.18
C VAL A 508 -0.40 23.43 -8.65
N ASP A 509 0.29 24.12 -9.55
CA ASP A 509 1.38 25.03 -9.21
C ASP A 509 0.90 26.22 -8.35
N LEU A 510 1.85 26.82 -7.64
CA LEU A 510 1.65 28.13 -6.99
C LEU A 510 1.37 29.20 -8.06
N ASP A 511 0.70 30.28 -7.64
CA ASP A 511 0.45 31.45 -8.50
C ASP A 511 1.72 32.25 -8.81
#